data_AF-A0A7C4MPA6-F1
#
_entry.id   AF-A0A7C4MPA6-F1
#
_cell.length_a   1.000
_cell.length_b   1.000
_cell.length_c   1.000
_cell.angle_alpha   90.00
_cell.angle_beta   90.00
_cell.angle_gamma   90.00
#
_symmetry.space_group_name_H-M   'P 1'
#
loop_
_entity.id
_entity.type
_entity.pdbx_description
1 polymer ?
#
loop_
_entity_poly.entity_id
_entity_poly.type
_entity_poly.pdbx_seq_one_letter_code
_entity_poly.pdbx_strand_id
1 'polypeptide(L)'
;MKMAARYLSLVTRHAFSQFGAEMERCPVCNAKYAGKRQCHRCKADLGRIEDTESAAGIFLQQAVSAYAAGDPPAMLEAAERSCSLHTTVKSLRMLACASLLNRRFDQAMRYRNRLKRVLS
;
A
#
# COMPACT_ATOMS: atom_id res chain seq x y z
N MET A 1 -9.38 -17.46 -16.56
CA MET A 1 -8.84 -17.51 -15.18
C MET A 1 -7.30 -17.65 -15.07
N LYS A 2 -6.57 -18.17 -16.07
CA LYS A 2 -5.10 -18.33 -16.01
C LYS A 2 -4.28 -17.03 -15.90
N MET A 3 -4.82 -15.89 -16.36
CA MET A 3 -4.14 -14.59 -16.29
C MET A 3 -4.08 -13.99 -14.88
N ALA A 4 -5.14 -14.18 -14.08
CA ALA A 4 -5.19 -13.74 -12.68
C ALA A 4 -4.15 -14.47 -11.84
N ALA A 5 -3.98 -15.79 -12.05
CA ALA A 5 -2.97 -16.60 -11.38
C ALA A 5 -1.53 -16.17 -11.72
N ARG A 6 -1.29 -15.74 -12.97
CA ARG A 6 0.03 -15.28 -13.43
C ARG A 6 0.38 -13.88 -12.90
N TYR A 7 -0.62 -13.03 -12.70
CA TYR A 7 -0.47 -11.73 -12.02
C TYR A 7 -0.26 -11.93 -10.51
N LEU A 8 -1.00 -12.85 -9.89
CA LEU A 8 -0.84 -13.26 -8.49
C LEU A 8 0.56 -13.78 -8.19
N SER A 9 1.17 -14.61 -9.06
CA SER A 9 2.55 -15.10 -8.84
C SER A 9 3.62 -14.02 -8.95
N LEU A 10 3.38 -12.97 -9.75
CA LEU A 10 4.30 -11.83 -9.90
C LEU A 10 4.18 -10.82 -8.75
N VAL A 11 2.96 -10.57 -8.28
CA VAL A 11 2.70 -9.64 -7.17
C VAL A 11 3.06 -10.25 -5.81
N THR A 12 2.87 -11.57 -5.62
CA THR A 12 3.19 -12.24 -4.35
C THR A 12 4.70 -12.48 -4.14
N ARG A 13 5.45 -12.84 -5.19
CA ARG A 13 6.91 -13.06 -5.06
C ARG A 13 7.73 -11.78 -4.88
N HIS A 14 7.27 -10.64 -5.41
CA HIS A 14 7.93 -9.34 -5.21
C HIS A 14 7.38 -8.53 -4.04
N ALA A 15 6.23 -8.89 -3.48
CA ALA A 15 5.70 -8.24 -2.29
C ALA A 15 6.65 -8.36 -1.09
N PHE A 16 7.25 -9.53 -0.87
CA PHE A 16 8.03 -9.80 0.34
C PHE A 16 9.35 -9.00 0.43
N SER A 17 9.90 -8.53 -0.69
CA SER A 17 11.22 -7.87 -0.75
C SER A 17 11.16 -6.34 -0.71
N GLN A 18 9.97 -5.72 -0.69
CA GLN A 18 9.80 -4.27 -0.81
C GLN A 18 9.15 -3.59 0.41
N PHE A 19 8.95 -4.31 1.53
CA PHE A 19 8.46 -3.72 2.79
C PHE A 19 9.58 -3.05 3.63
N GLY A 20 10.64 -2.58 2.97
CA GLY A 20 11.63 -1.71 3.58
C GLY A 20 11.13 -0.27 3.52
N ALA A 21 11.19 0.44 4.64
CA ALA A 21 10.73 1.81 4.77
C ALA A 21 11.19 2.69 3.59
N GLU A 22 10.25 3.36 2.93
CA GLU A 22 10.55 4.25 1.77
C GLU A 22 11.17 5.58 2.23
N MET A 23 11.32 5.78 3.54
CA MET A 23 11.91 6.98 4.10
C MET A 23 13.41 7.08 3.76
N GLU A 24 13.75 7.93 2.80
CA GLU A 24 15.15 8.22 2.46
C GLU A 24 15.79 9.28 3.37
N ARG A 25 14.96 10.12 3.99
CA ARG A 25 15.37 11.25 4.83
C ARG A 25 14.44 11.46 6.01
N CYS A 26 14.99 11.96 7.10
CA CYS A 26 14.21 12.35 8.27
C CYS A 26 13.28 13.52 7.92
N PRO A 27 11.96 13.41 8.14
CA PRO A 27 11.02 14.49 7.83
C PRO A 27 11.15 15.71 8.75
N VAL A 28 11.80 15.55 9.91
CA VAL A 28 11.98 16.63 10.90
C VAL A 28 13.20 17.50 10.60
N CYS A 29 14.33 16.89 10.20
CA CYS A 29 15.60 17.61 10.04
C CYS A 29 16.30 17.39 8.69
N ASN A 30 15.66 16.66 7.78
CA ASN A 30 16.14 16.33 6.44
C ASN A 30 17.49 15.58 6.37
N ALA A 31 17.97 15.04 7.49
CA ALA A 31 19.17 14.21 7.53
C ALA A 31 18.92 12.87 6.82
N LYS A 32 19.96 12.30 6.19
CA LYS A 32 19.86 11.00 5.49
C LYS A 32 19.40 9.92 6.46
N TYR A 33 18.44 9.10 6.01
CA TYR A 33 17.95 7.98 6.80
C TYR A 33 18.98 6.85 6.82
N ALA A 34 19.14 6.24 7.99
CA ALA A 34 20.14 5.19 8.23
C ALA A 34 19.50 3.89 8.75
N GLY A 35 18.20 3.69 8.55
CA GLY A 35 17.50 2.47 8.98
C GLY A 35 17.33 2.33 10.49
N LYS A 36 17.31 3.44 11.24
CA LYS A 36 17.15 3.44 12.70
C LYS A 36 15.84 4.09 13.10
N ARG A 37 15.13 3.48 14.06
CA ARG A 37 13.90 4.04 14.66
C ARG A 37 14.05 5.46 15.22
N GLN A 38 15.26 5.91 15.52
CA GLN A 38 15.52 7.30 15.91
C GLN A 38 16.48 7.98 14.92
N CYS A 39 16.17 9.21 14.57
CA CYS A 39 17.05 10.02 13.75
C CYS A 39 18.39 10.27 14.48
N HIS A 40 19.51 9.98 13.84
CA HIS A 40 20.83 10.20 14.44
C HIS A 40 21.10 11.67 14.79
N ARG A 41 20.56 12.62 14.00
CA ARG A 41 20.75 14.07 14.14
C ARG A 41 19.78 14.71 15.13
N CYS A 42 18.48 14.66 14.83
CA CYS A 42 17.46 15.35 15.64
C CYS A 42 16.79 14.49 16.72
N LYS A 43 17.14 13.19 16.80
CA LYS A 43 16.56 12.21 17.75
C LYS A 43 15.05 11.98 17.62
N ALA A 44 14.40 12.52 16.59
CA ALA A 44 13.00 12.24 16.30
C ALA A 44 12.76 10.73 16.18
N ASP A 45 11.65 10.25 16.75
CA ASP A 45 11.18 8.87 16.64
C ASP A 45 10.58 8.65 15.25
N LEU A 46 11.35 8.03 14.38
CA LEU A 46 10.99 7.62 13.03
C LEU A 46 10.28 6.26 13.03
N GLY A 47 10.38 5.49 14.11
CA GLY A 47 9.80 4.15 14.22
C GLY A 47 8.29 4.16 14.02
N ARG A 48 7.58 5.20 14.46
CA ARG A 48 6.13 5.33 14.22
C ARG A 48 5.76 5.39 12.74
N ILE A 49 6.61 6.01 11.92
CA ILE A 49 6.38 6.09 10.48
C ILE A 49 6.65 4.72 9.85
N GLU A 50 7.75 4.07 10.23
CA GLU A 50 8.06 2.70 9.79
C GLU A 50 6.94 1.70 10.17
N ASP A 51 6.41 1.80 11.39
CA ASP A 51 5.33 0.95 11.88
C ASP A 51 4.05 1.18 11.04
N THR A 52 3.76 2.43 10.67
CA THR A 52 2.61 2.79 9.82
C THR A 52 2.77 2.25 8.40
N GLU A 53 3.95 2.41 7.80
CA GLU A 53 4.26 1.87 6.47
C GLU A 53 4.18 0.33 6.45
N SER A 54 4.72 -0.31 7.49
CA SER A 54 4.68 -1.77 7.67
C SER A 54 3.25 -2.26 7.81
N ALA A 55 2.43 -1.61 8.64
CA ALA A 55 1.02 -1.94 8.81
C ALA A 55 0.24 -1.77 7.50
N ALA A 56 0.48 -0.68 6.75
CA ALA A 56 -0.13 -0.49 5.44
C ALA A 56 0.24 -1.62 4.46
N GLY A 57 1.48 -2.10 4.51
CA GLY A 57 1.96 -3.23 3.73
C GLY A 57 1.27 -4.55 4.06
N ILE A 58 1.04 -4.82 5.35
CA ILE A 58 0.30 -6.00 5.83
C ILE A 58 -1.13 -5.99 5.28
N PHE A 59 -1.85 -4.87 5.39
CA PHE A 59 -3.20 -4.75 4.85
C PHE A 59 -3.24 -4.88 3.32
N LEU A 60 -2.21 -4.40 2.61
CA LEU A 60 -2.12 -4.61 1.17
C LEU A 60 -1.99 -6.10 0.82
N GLN A 61 -1.21 -6.87 1.59
CA GLN A 61 -1.14 -8.32 1.42
C GLN A 61 -2.47 -9.01 1.71
N GLN A 62 -3.17 -8.60 2.77
CA GLN A 62 -4.51 -9.12 3.07
C GLN A 62 -5.48 -8.87 1.91
N ALA A 63 -5.43 -7.69 1.29
CA ALA A 63 -6.25 -7.39 0.10
C ALA A 63 -5.91 -8.29 -1.09
N VAL A 64 -4.62 -8.56 -1.33
CA VAL A 64 -4.18 -9.51 -2.37
C VAL A 64 -4.70 -10.92 -2.09
N SER A 65 -4.60 -11.38 -0.84
CA SER A 65 -5.08 -12.69 -0.42
C SER A 65 -6.60 -12.81 -0.56
N ALA A 66 -7.36 -11.78 -0.17
CA ALA A 66 -8.81 -11.75 -0.33
C ALA A 66 -9.24 -11.75 -1.81
N TYR A 67 -8.51 -11.02 -2.67
CA TYR A 67 -8.72 -11.11 -4.12
C TYR A 67 -8.49 -12.53 -4.65
N ALA A 68 -7.43 -13.19 -4.19
CA ALA A 68 -7.12 -14.58 -4.57
C ALA A 68 -8.21 -15.56 -4.11
N ALA A 69 -8.78 -15.33 -2.93
CA ALA A 69 -9.87 -16.11 -2.36
C ALA A 69 -11.23 -15.83 -3.01
N GLY A 70 -11.33 -14.81 -3.88
CA GLY A 70 -12.59 -14.41 -4.49
C GLY A 70 -13.56 -13.74 -3.50
N ASP A 71 -13.03 -13.00 -2.52
CA ASP A 71 -13.78 -12.24 -1.52
C ASP A 71 -13.60 -10.72 -1.74
N PRO A 72 -14.41 -10.10 -2.64
CA PRO A 72 -14.34 -8.67 -2.89
C PRO A 72 -14.61 -7.80 -1.65
N PRO A 73 -15.58 -8.10 -0.76
CA PRO A 73 -15.78 -7.32 0.46
C PRO A 73 -14.52 -7.24 1.34
N ALA A 74 -13.88 -8.38 1.63
CA ALA A 74 -12.66 -8.41 2.43
C ALA A 74 -11.48 -7.72 1.71
N MET A 75 -11.40 -7.87 0.39
CA MET A 75 -10.41 -7.15 -0.43
C MET A 75 -10.57 -5.63 -0.30
N LEU A 76 -11.82 -5.14 -0.32
CA LEU A 76 -12.11 -3.71 -0.21
C LEU A 76 -11.73 -3.16 1.16
N GLU A 77 -12.15 -3.85 2.23
CA GLU A 77 -11.83 -3.44 3.60
C GLU A 77 -10.32 -3.36 3.82
N ALA A 78 -9.58 -4.40 3.42
CA ALA A 78 -8.13 -4.43 3.55
C ALA A 78 -7.45 -3.35 2.69
N ALA A 79 -7.95 -3.11 1.48
CA ALA A 79 -7.43 -2.05 0.61
C ALA A 79 -7.68 -0.64 1.17
N GLU A 80 -8.85 -0.40 1.77
CA GLU A 80 -9.19 0.86 2.44
C GLU A 80 -8.23 1.13 3.61
N ARG A 81 -8.01 0.13 4.48
CA ARG A 81 -7.09 0.21 5.62
C ARG A 81 -5.64 0.46 5.20
N SER A 82 -5.18 -0.22 4.14
CA SER A 82 -3.85 0.02 3.59
C SER A 82 -3.70 1.46 3.09
N CYS A 83 -4.66 1.93 2.29
CA CYS A 83 -4.60 3.25 1.66
C CYS A 83 -4.75 4.40 2.67
N SER A 84 -5.52 4.20 3.74
CA SER A 84 -5.68 5.19 4.82
C SER A 84 -4.41 5.38 5.65
N LEU A 85 -3.61 4.33 5.82
CA LEU A 85 -2.33 4.40 6.55
C LEU A 85 -1.22 4.97 5.67
N HIS A 86 -1.09 4.48 4.44
CA HIS A 86 -0.08 4.95 3.51
C HIS A 86 -0.60 4.89 2.07
N THR A 87 -0.91 6.06 1.50
CA THR A 87 -1.37 6.16 0.12
C THR A 87 -0.20 6.00 -0.86
N THR A 88 -0.04 4.79 -1.39
CA THR A 88 0.88 4.47 -2.49
C THR A 88 0.14 4.21 -3.80
N VAL A 89 0.86 4.24 -4.93
CA VAL A 89 0.33 3.82 -6.25
C VAL A 89 -0.27 2.42 -6.20
N LYS A 90 0.37 1.48 -5.49
CA LYS A 90 -0.12 0.11 -5.32
C LYS A 90 -1.43 0.08 -4.52
N SER A 91 -1.50 0.79 -3.39
CA SER A 91 -2.71 0.87 -2.57
C SER A 91 -3.90 1.47 -3.34
N LEU A 92 -3.68 2.54 -4.11
CA LEU A 92 -4.72 3.18 -4.92
C LEU A 92 -5.23 2.28 -6.04
N ARG A 93 -4.33 1.53 -6.71
CA ARG A 93 -4.72 0.52 -7.71
C ARG A 93 -5.58 -0.56 -7.08
N MET A 94 -5.16 -1.12 -5.95
CA MET A 94 -5.90 -2.15 -5.23
C MET A 94 -7.30 -1.65 -4.84
N LEU A 95 -7.38 -0.45 -4.27
CA LEU A 95 -8.62 0.16 -3.81
C LEU A 95 -9.59 0.47 -4.97
N ALA A 96 -9.07 0.94 -6.11
CA ALA A 96 -9.88 1.15 -7.32
C ALA A 96 -10.46 -0.18 -7.83
N CYS A 97 -9.65 -1.24 -7.91
CA CYS A 97 -10.10 -2.56 -8.33
C CYS A 97 -11.11 -3.17 -7.36
N ALA A 98 -10.85 -3.09 -6.05
CA ALA A 98 -11.76 -3.58 -5.03
C ALA A 98 -13.11 -2.86 -5.08
N SER A 99 -13.11 -1.54 -5.30
CA SER A 99 -14.34 -0.75 -5.48
C SER A 99 -15.15 -1.21 -6.70
N LEU A 100 -14.49 -1.51 -7.82
CA LEU A 100 -15.15 -2.05 -9.02
C LEU A 100 -15.80 -3.41 -8.75
N LEU A 101 -15.08 -4.33 -8.11
CA LEU A 101 -15.58 -5.67 -7.81
C LEU A 101 -16.76 -5.66 -6.84
N ASN A 102 -16.81 -4.67 -5.94
CA ASN A 102 -17.93 -4.43 -5.04
C ASN A 102 -19.04 -3.53 -5.65
N ARG A 103 -18.99 -3.26 -6.96
CA ARG A 103 -19.98 -2.43 -7.68
C ARG A 103 -20.11 -0.99 -7.14
N ARG A 104 -19.07 -0.48 -6.46
CA ARG A 104 -18.98 0.91 -5.98
C ARG A 104 -18.34 1.79 -7.06
N PHE A 105 -19.04 1.99 -8.17
CA PHE A 105 -18.48 2.61 -9.38
C PHE A 105 -18.02 4.06 -9.20
N ASP A 106 -18.74 4.86 -8.41
CA ASP A 106 -18.35 6.24 -8.12
C ASP A 106 -17.00 6.31 -7.39
N GLN A 107 -16.81 5.44 -6.40
CA GLN A 107 -15.57 5.34 -5.65
C GLN A 107 -14.43 4.86 -6.55
N ALA A 108 -14.67 3.84 -7.37
CA ALA A 108 -13.68 3.36 -8.33
C ALA A 108 -13.17 4.47 -9.26
N MET A 109 -14.09 5.30 -9.79
CA MET A 109 -13.72 6.43 -10.66
C MET A 109 -12.94 7.51 -9.90
N ARG A 110 -13.32 7.82 -8.66
CA ARG A 110 -12.56 8.75 -7.80
C ARG A 110 -11.13 8.27 -7.58
N TYR A 111 -10.93 7.00 -7.22
CA TYR A 111 -9.61 6.44 -6.97
C TYR A 111 -8.76 6.33 -8.25
N ARG A 112 -9.36 5.97 -9.39
CA ARG A 112 -8.70 6.03 -10.70
C ARG A 112 -8.20 7.43 -11.03
N ASN A 113 -9.01 8.45 -10.79
CA ASN A 113 -8.63 9.85 -11.05
C ASN A 113 -7.53 10.33 -10.11
N ARG A 114 -7.52 9.87 -8.84
CA ARG A 114 -6.41 10.12 -7.92
C ARG A 114 -5.13 9.42 -8.38
N LEU A 115 -5.22 8.17 -8.81
CA LEU A 115 -4.10 7.41 -9.37
C LEU A 115 -3.48 8.11 -10.59
N LYS A 116 -4.29 8.63 -11.51
CA LYS A 116 -3.81 9.40 -12.67
C LYS A 116 -2.97 10.61 -12.26
N ARG A 117 -3.40 11.35 -11.23
CA ARG A 117 -2.68 12.52 -10.72
C ARG A 117 -1.35 12.19 -10.04
N VAL A 118 -1.21 10.99 -9.49
CA VAL A 118 0.05 10.54 -8.86
C VAL A 118 1.05 10.00 -9.89
N LEU A 119 0.57 9.60 -11.08
CA LEU A 119 1.40 9.05 -12.16
C LEU A 119 1.80 10.07 -13.22
N SER A 120 1.11 11.21 -13.29
CA SER A 120 1.43 12.35 -14.16
C SER A 120 2.57 13.17 -13.58
#